data_AF-W4P684-F1
#
_entry.id   AF-W4P684-F1
#
_cell.length_a   1.000
_cell.length_b   1.000
_cell.length_c   1.000
_cell.angle_alpha   90.00
_cell.angle_beta   90.00
_cell.angle_gamma   90.00
#
_symmetry.space_group_name_H-M   'P 1'
#
loop_
_entity.id
_entity.type
_entity.pdbx_description
1 polymer ?
#
loop_
_entity_poly.entity_id
_entity_poly.type
_entity_poly.pdbx_seq_one_letter_code
_entity_poly.pdbx_strand_id
1 'polypeptide(L)'
;MKRILILFIAIGMAAGTTAMASVSMSKVRKETRFLTDKMAYELRLSTLQYNDVYEINYDFIYSVRNIMEYVADGAEWALDDYYEALDIRNDDLRWVLSESQYRRFLNAEYFYRPVYFAGGRWSFRVYINYPNRSFFYYGEPYHYRTYCGAHYRPYFHHASYYRAGTI
;
A
#
# COMPACT_ATOMS: atom_id res chain seq x y z
N MET A 1 20.64 11.19 29.25
CA MET A 1 20.07 10.21 28.29
C MET A 1 18.55 10.34 28.32
N LYS A 2 17.93 10.70 27.18
CA LYS A 2 16.51 11.04 27.09
C LYS A 2 15.67 9.76 27.10
N ARG A 3 14.63 9.74 27.94
CA ARG A 3 13.72 8.62 28.19
C ARG A 3 12.91 8.31 26.92
N ILE A 4 12.93 7.05 26.49
CA ILE A 4 12.07 6.55 25.40
C ILE A 4 10.64 6.50 25.94
N LEU A 5 9.77 7.35 25.38
CA LEU A 5 8.34 7.36 25.67
C LEU A 5 7.69 6.30 24.77
N ILE A 6 7.30 5.16 25.34
CA ILE A 6 6.46 4.17 24.66
C ILE A 6 5.01 4.68 24.75
N LEU A 7 4.46 5.12 23.62
CA LEU A 7 3.04 5.47 23.51
C LEU A 7 2.21 4.17 23.43
N PHE A 8 1.45 3.87 24.48
CA PHE A 8 0.33 2.92 24.40
C PHE A 8 -0.85 3.63 23.76
N ILE A 9 -1.17 3.32 22.50
CA ILE A 9 -2.40 3.77 21.87
C ILE A 9 -3.46 2.67 22.05
N ALA A 10 -4.35 2.90 23.02
CA ALA A 10 -5.64 2.23 23.07
C ALA A 10 -6.58 2.95 22.08
N ILE A 11 -7.00 2.28 21.01
CA ILE A 11 -8.11 2.75 20.16
C ILE A 11 -9.24 1.74 20.23
N GLY A 12 -10.38 2.27 20.66
CA GLY A 12 -11.62 1.55 20.87
C GLY A 12 -12.21 0.97 19.58
N MET A 13 -13.07 -0.02 19.80
CA MET A 13 -13.88 -0.67 18.79
C MET A 13 -14.73 0.37 18.03
N ALA A 14 -14.37 0.60 16.77
CA ALA A 14 -15.32 1.07 15.76
C ALA A 14 -15.66 -0.11 14.85
N ALA A 15 -16.91 -0.54 14.90
CA ALA A 15 -17.43 -1.66 14.14
C ALA A 15 -17.25 -1.44 12.64
N GLY A 16 -16.60 -2.43 12.01
CA GLY A 16 -16.34 -2.54 10.59
C GLY A 16 -15.70 -3.89 10.31
N THR A 17 -16.32 -4.96 10.83
CA THR A 17 -15.82 -6.33 10.68
C THR A 17 -16.05 -6.82 9.26
N THR A 18 -15.02 -6.78 8.44
CA THR A 18 -14.86 -7.77 7.37
C THR A 18 -13.50 -8.42 7.56
N ALA A 19 -13.48 -9.63 8.13
CA ALA A 19 -12.39 -10.55 7.87
C ALA A 19 -12.30 -10.70 6.34
N MET A 20 -11.14 -10.38 5.77
CA MET A 20 -10.96 -10.32 4.33
C MET A 20 -10.64 -11.72 3.82
N ALA A 21 -11.66 -12.50 3.49
CA ALA A 21 -11.53 -13.58 2.50
C ALA A 21 -10.93 -13.02 1.20
N SER A 22 -10.30 -13.87 0.39
CA SER A 22 -9.62 -13.51 -0.87
C SER A 22 -10.21 -12.27 -1.55
N VAL A 23 -9.40 -11.21 -1.65
CA VAL A 23 -9.87 -9.88 -2.04
C VAL A 23 -10.32 -9.90 -3.51
N SER A 24 -11.60 -9.62 -3.77
CA SER A 24 -12.10 -9.51 -5.15
C SER A 24 -11.39 -8.38 -5.91
N MET A 25 -11.34 -8.47 -7.24
CA MET A 25 -10.67 -7.44 -8.07
C MET A 25 -11.25 -6.04 -7.87
N SER A 26 -12.57 -5.94 -7.72
CA SER A 26 -13.22 -4.65 -7.41
C SER A 26 -12.75 -4.09 -6.07
N LYS A 27 -12.54 -4.96 -5.08
CA LYS A 27 -12.03 -4.55 -3.77
C LYS A 27 -10.56 -4.14 -3.86
N VAL A 28 -9.70 -4.91 -4.54
CA VAL A 28 -8.29 -4.51 -4.79
C VAL A 28 -8.24 -3.08 -5.36
N ARG A 29 -8.97 -2.81 -6.46
CA ARG A 29 -9.01 -1.47 -7.08
C ARG A 29 -9.42 -0.36 -6.11
N LYS A 30 -10.48 -0.57 -5.32
CA LYS A 30 -10.98 0.42 -4.36
C LYS A 30 -9.97 0.72 -3.26
N GLU A 31 -9.39 -0.34 -2.68
CA GLU A 31 -8.40 -0.23 -1.62
C GLU A 31 -7.12 0.45 -2.14
N THR A 32 -6.64 0.06 -3.32
CA THR A 32 -5.52 0.70 -4.00
C THR A 32 -5.79 2.18 -4.25
N ARG A 33 -6.94 2.52 -4.85
CA ARG A 33 -7.29 3.92 -5.14
C ARG A 33 -7.31 4.76 -3.86
N PHE A 34 -7.87 4.21 -2.78
CA PHE A 34 -7.94 4.92 -1.51
C PHE A 34 -6.53 5.21 -0.96
N LEU A 35 -5.65 4.21 -0.93
CA LEU A 35 -4.26 4.38 -0.48
C LEU A 35 -3.53 5.42 -1.34
N THR A 36 -3.61 5.28 -2.66
CA THR A 36 -2.93 6.18 -3.61
C THR A 36 -3.47 7.61 -3.52
N ASP A 37 -4.77 7.81 -3.33
CA ASP A 37 -5.37 9.14 -3.16
C ASP A 37 -4.79 9.87 -1.93
N LYS A 38 -4.60 9.16 -0.81
CA LYS A 38 -3.97 9.74 0.38
C LYS A 38 -2.49 10.01 0.19
N MET A 39 -1.78 9.12 -0.51
CA MET A 39 -0.40 9.37 -0.91
C MET A 39 -0.31 10.60 -1.83
N ALA A 40 -1.23 10.77 -2.78
CA ALA A 40 -1.29 11.95 -3.64
C ALA A 40 -1.47 13.25 -2.87
N TYR A 41 -2.43 13.26 -1.95
CA TYR A 41 -2.74 14.43 -1.14
C TYR A 41 -1.55 14.82 -0.26
N GLU A 42 -1.00 13.86 0.48
CA GLU A 42 0.09 14.17 1.39
C GLU A 42 1.39 14.44 0.64
N LEU A 43 1.82 13.54 -0.24
CA LEU A 43 3.10 13.63 -0.93
C LEU A 43 3.10 14.67 -2.05
N ARG A 44 1.94 15.29 -2.35
CA ARG A 44 1.77 16.27 -3.44
C ARG A 44 2.23 15.67 -4.77
N LEU A 45 1.67 14.53 -5.13
CA LEU A 45 2.04 13.82 -6.36
C LEU A 45 1.59 14.61 -7.59
N SER A 46 2.39 14.58 -8.65
CA SER A 46 1.94 14.99 -9.98
C SER A 46 0.93 13.99 -10.54
N THR A 47 0.21 14.35 -11.61
CA THR A 47 -0.73 13.42 -12.26
C THR A 47 -0.03 12.16 -12.75
N LEU A 48 1.19 12.27 -13.30
CA LEU A 48 1.97 11.11 -13.74
C LEU A 48 2.32 10.21 -12.56
N GLN A 49 2.88 10.79 -11.49
CA GLN A 49 3.20 10.05 -10.27
C GLN A 49 1.96 9.40 -9.65
N TYR A 50 0.80 10.06 -9.69
CA TYR A 50 -0.44 9.49 -9.16
C TYR A 50 -0.85 8.21 -9.90
N ASN A 51 -0.69 8.18 -11.22
CA ASN A 51 -0.96 6.98 -12.03
C ASN A 51 0.04 5.87 -11.73
N ASP A 52 1.34 6.17 -11.71
CA ASP A 52 2.39 5.16 -11.48
C ASP A 52 2.33 4.60 -10.05
N VAL A 53 2.09 5.46 -9.05
CA VAL A 53 1.89 5.02 -7.65
C VAL A 53 0.63 4.16 -7.51
N TYR A 54 -0.41 4.41 -8.30
CA TYR A 54 -1.59 3.54 -8.31
C TYR A 54 -1.25 2.14 -8.80
N GLU A 55 -0.49 2.02 -9.87
CA GLU A 55 -0.08 0.73 -10.43
C GLU A 55 0.84 -0.05 -9.47
N ILE A 56 1.84 0.62 -8.88
CA ILE A 56 2.72 0.00 -7.86
C ILE A 56 1.92 -0.47 -6.65
N ASN A 57 0.99 0.35 -6.14
CA ASN A 57 0.12 -0.05 -5.03
C ASN A 57 -0.85 -1.17 -5.43
N TYR A 58 -1.30 -1.21 -6.69
CA TYR A 58 -2.15 -2.27 -7.20
C TYR A 58 -1.40 -3.59 -7.20
N ASP A 59 -0.18 -3.62 -7.74
CA ASP A 59 0.67 -4.80 -7.82
C ASP A 59 0.90 -5.43 -6.45
N PHE A 60 1.24 -4.58 -5.45
CA PHE A 60 1.40 -5.03 -4.07
C PHE A 60 0.11 -5.61 -3.48
N ILE A 61 -1.00 -4.86 -3.51
CA ILE A 61 -2.25 -5.31 -2.89
C ILE A 61 -2.76 -6.57 -3.59
N TYR A 62 -2.60 -6.64 -4.92
CA TYR A 62 -2.95 -7.80 -5.72
C TYR A 62 -2.09 -9.00 -5.33
N SER A 63 -0.75 -8.88 -5.25
CA SER A 63 0.14 -10.00 -4.95
C SER A 63 -0.12 -10.61 -3.56
N VAL A 64 -0.35 -9.77 -2.55
CA VAL A 64 -0.51 -10.26 -1.17
C VAL A 64 -1.93 -10.73 -0.85
N ARG A 65 -2.94 -10.44 -1.70
CA ARG A 65 -4.37 -10.62 -1.37
C ARG A 65 -4.79 -12.03 -0.92
N ASN A 66 -4.07 -13.05 -1.38
CA ASN A 66 -4.39 -14.45 -1.11
C ASN A 66 -3.55 -15.05 0.03
N ILE A 67 -2.52 -14.34 0.50
CA ILE A 67 -1.63 -14.83 1.56
C ILE A 67 -1.94 -14.18 2.92
N MET A 68 -2.69 -13.08 2.95
CA MET A 68 -2.89 -12.27 4.15
C MET A 68 -3.48 -13.02 5.36
N GLU A 69 -4.31 -14.04 5.15
CA GLU A 69 -4.84 -14.88 6.24
C GLU A 69 -3.70 -15.68 6.90
N TYR A 70 -2.83 -16.31 6.10
CA TYR A 70 -1.65 -17.02 6.59
C TYR A 70 -0.63 -16.09 7.26
N VAL A 71 -0.49 -14.85 6.77
CA VAL A 71 0.34 -13.84 7.45
C VAL A 71 -0.24 -13.50 8.83
N ALA A 72 -1.57 -13.38 8.94
CA ALA A 72 -2.23 -13.12 10.22
C ALA A 72 -2.08 -14.28 11.22
N ASP A 73 -2.00 -15.52 10.70
CA ASP A 73 -1.74 -16.73 11.48
C ASP A 73 -0.25 -16.93 11.82
N GLY A 74 0.64 -16.10 11.26
CA GLY A 74 2.08 -16.14 11.53
C GLY A 74 2.83 -17.24 10.76
N ALA A 75 2.29 -17.72 9.65
CA ALA A 75 2.99 -18.69 8.80
C ALA A 75 4.25 -18.05 8.19
N GLU A 76 5.41 -18.65 8.44
CA GLU A 76 6.72 -18.10 8.03
C GLU A 76 6.82 -17.84 6.52
N TRP A 77 6.40 -18.80 5.70
CA TRP A 77 6.41 -18.66 4.23
C TRP A 77 5.56 -17.48 3.74
N ALA A 78 4.43 -17.22 4.40
CA ALA A 78 3.54 -16.12 4.02
C ALA A 78 4.11 -14.77 4.46
N LEU A 79 4.80 -14.74 5.61
CA LEU A 79 5.53 -13.56 6.07
C LEU A 79 6.65 -13.20 5.08
N ASP A 80 7.41 -14.18 4.61
CA ASP A 80 8.47 -13.99 3.61
C ASP A 80 7.91 -13.39 2.32
N ASP A 81 6.86 -14.00 1.74
CA ASP A 81 6.19 -13.49 0.52
C ASP A 81 5.65 -12.06 0.72
N TYR A 82 5.07 -11.77 1.90
CA TYR A 82 4.56 -10.44 2.21
C TYR A 82 5.69 -9.39 2.27
N TYR A 83 6.79 -9.70 2.94
CA TYR A 83 7.92 -8.77 3.06
C TYR A 83 8.65 -8.59 1.73
N GLU A 84 8.79 -9.64 0.92
CA GLU A 84 9.31 -9.51 -0.44
C GLU A 84 8.44 -8.57 -1.28
N ALA A 85 7.12 -8.78 -1.29
CA ALA A 85 6.20 -7.91 -2.03
C ALA A 85 6.24 -6.46 -1.52
N LEU A 86 6.39 -6.26 -0.21
CA LEU A 86 6.50 -4.94 0.41
C LEU A 86 7.80 -4.23 0.00
N ASP A 87 8.91 -4.95 0.00
CA ASP A 87 10.22 -4.41 -0.40
C ASP A 87 10.24 -4.05 -1.89
N ILE A 88 9.68 -4.90 -2.76
CA ILE A 88 9.50 -4.61 -4.19
C ILE A 88 8.71 -3.32 -4.38
N ARG A 89 7.54 -3.22 -3.73
CA ARG A 89 6.68 -2.03 -3.82
C ARG A 89 7.42 -0.77 -3.40
N ASN A 90 8.09 -0.82 -2.25
CA ASN A 90 8.76 0.34 -1.68
C ASN A 90 9.97 0.76 -2.53
N ASP A 91 10.70 -0.18 -3.12
CA ASP A 91 11.78 0.10 -4.07
C ASP A 91 11.25 0.64 -5.41
N ASP A 92 10.10 0.17 -5.91
CA ASP A 92 9.46 0.74 -7.11
C ASP A 92 9.02 2.20 -6.88
N LEU A 93 8.48 2.51 -5.70
CA LEU A 93 8.13 3.89 -5.34
C LEU A 93 9.34 4.83 -5.34
N ARG A 94 10.57 4.33 -5.14
CA ARG A 94 11.79 5.15 -5.21
C ARG A 94 12.06 5.69 -6.62
N TRP A 95 11.65 4.99 -7.66
CA TRP A 95 11.83 5.43 -9.05
C TRP A 95 10.81 6.48 -9.48
N VAL A 96 9.64 6.50 -8.85
CA VAL A 96 8.53 7.41 -9.18
C VAL A 96 8.55 8.68 -8.33
N LEU A 97 8.89 8.57 -7.05
CA LEU A 97 8.89 9.69 -6.12
C LEU A 97 10.19 10.49 -6.22
N SER A 98 10.09 11.83 -6.16
CA SER A 98 11.28 12.66 -5.94
C SER A 98 11.91 12.34 -4.59
N GLU A 99 13.20 12.65 -4.40
CA GLU A 99 13.91 12.36 -3.14
C GLU A 99 13.18 12.91 -1.90
N SER A 100 12.64 14.13 -1.99
CA SER A 100 11.87 14.76 -0.90
C SER A 100 10.56 14.01 -0.62
N GLN A 101 9.83 13.61 -1.66
CA GLN A 101 8.61 12.81 -1.53
C GLN A 101 8.91 11.43 -0.94
N TYR A 102 9.96 10.77 -1.41
CA TYR A 102 10.38 9.47 -0.92
C TYR A 102 10.77 9.52 0.56
N ARG A 103 11.50 10.56 0.98
CA ARG A 103 11.82 10.78 2.39
C ARG A 103 10.58 10.98 3.25
N ARG A 104 9.59 11.73 2.77
CA ARG A 104 8.30 11.90 3.47
C ARG A 104 7.52 10.59 3.54
N PHE A 105 7.52 9.81 2.46
CA PHE A 105 6.93 8.48 2.39
C PHE A 105 7.55 7.53 3.43
N LEU A 106 8.87 7.47 3.55
CA LEU A 106 9.57 6.65 4.56
C LEU A 106 9.18 7.01 6.00
N ASN A 107 8.83 8.28 6.25
CA ASN A 107 8.41 8.76 7.57
C ASN A 107 6.90 8.60 7.84
N ALA A 108 6.10 8.24 6.84
CA ALA A 108 4.67 8.00 6.97
C ALA A 108 4.41 6.49 7.08
N GLU A 109 4.40 5.96 8.32
CA GLU A 109 4.29 4.51 8.57
C GLU A 109 3.07 3.88 7.88
N TYR A 110 1.94 4.59 7.81
CA TYR A 110 0.72 4.10 7.17
C TYR A 110 0.80 4.04 5.63
N PHE A 111 1.81 4.64 5.00
CA PHE A 111 2.14 4.44 3.59
C PHE A 111 3.29 3.46 3.39
N TYR A 112 4.34 3.56 4.21
CA TYR A 112 5.54 2.72 4.09
C TYR A 112 5.27 1.25 4.46
N ARG A 113 4.44 1.02 5.48
CA ARG A 113 3.97 -0.29 5.93
C ARG A 113 2.45 -0.30 5.89
N PRO A 114 1.84 -0.41 4.71
CA PRO A 114 0.43 -0.10 4.53
C PRO A 114 -0.50 -1.04 5.29
N VAL A 115 -0.06 -2.23 5.70
CA VAL A 115 -0.86 -3.20 6.47
C VAL A 115 -0.43 -3.26 7.94
N TYR A 116 -1.40 -3.49 8.82
CA TYR A 116 -1.16 -3.92 10.20
C TYR A 116 -2.03 -5.13 10.54
N PHE A 117 -1.57 -5.89 11.52
CA PHE A 117 -2.23 -7.08 12.05
C PHE A 117 -2.64 -6.84 13.50
N ALA A 118 -3.88 -7.17 13.86
CA ALA A 118 -4.40 -7.08 15.21
C ALA A 118 -5.53 -8.10 15.42
N GLY A 119 -5.46 -8.88 16.51
CA GLY A 119 -6.51 -9.83 16.88
C GLY A 119 -6.79 -10.90 15.81
N GLY A 120 -5.75 -11.46 15.18
CA GLY A 120 -5.87 -12.47 14.12
C GLY A 120 -6.47 -11.94 12.82
N ARG A 121 -6.48 -10.62 12.62
CA ARG A 121 -7.00 -9.95 11.43
C ARG A 121 -5.99 -8.94 10.92
N TRP A 122 -6.13 -8.57 9.66
CA TRP A 122 -5.33 -7.51 9.03
C TRP A 122 -6.21 -6.37 8.53
N SER A 123 -5.63 -5.18 8.43
CA SER A 123 -6.29 -4.00 7.85
C SER A 123 -5.26 -3.01 7.34
N PHE A 124 -5.67 -2.07 6.48
CA PHE A 124 -4.79 -1.00 6.03
C PHE A 124 -4.64 0.09 7.09
N ARG A 125 -3.39 0.47 7.39
CA ARG A 125 -3.06 1.52 8.36
C ARG A 125 -3.61 2.88 7.97
N VAL A 126 -3.74 3.16 6.67
CA VAL A 126 -4.29 4.42 6.17
C VAL A 126 -5.69 4.72 6.73
N TYR A 127 -6.46 3.69 7.11
CA TYR A 127 -7.78 3.87 7.72
C TYR A 127 -7.76 4.44 9.14
N ILE A 128 -6.63 4.33 9.85
CA ILE A 128 -6.45 4.95 11.16
C ILE A 128 -6.37 6.47 11.00
N ASN A 129 -5.67 6.94 9.98
CA ASN A 129 -5.49 8.37 9.69
C ASN A 129 -6.64 8.97 8.88
N TYR A 130 -7.33 8.16 8.06
CA TYR A 130 -8.42 8.58 7.20
C TYR A 130 -9.66 7.69 7.41
N PRO A 131 -10.45 7.95 8.47
CA PRO A 131 -11.61 7.12 8.80
C PRO A 131 -12.77 7.26 7.80
N ASN A 132 -12.88 8.41 7.11
CA ASN A 132 -13.87 8.59 6.04
C ASN A 132 -13.39 7.94 4.73
N ARG A 133 -13.77 6.66 4.55
CA ARG A 133 -13.36 5.83 3.41
C ARG A 133 -14.00 6.22 2.07
N SER A 134 -15.00 7.10 2.09
CA SER A 134 -15.71 7.56 0.90
C SER A 134 -15.17 8.89 0.36
N PHE A 135 -14.28 9.55 1.10
CA PHE A 135 -13.73 10.84 0.71
C PHE A 135 -12.46 10.66 -0.13
N PHE A 136 -12.43 11.27 -1.32
CA PHE A 136 -11.28 11.29 -2.23
C PHE A 136 -10.92 12.74 -2.55
N TYR A 137 -9.61 13.03 -2.57
CA TYR A 137 -9.09 14.34 -2.97
C TYR A 137 -8.97 14.46 -4.49
N TYR A 138 -8.77 13.34 -5.19
CA TYR A 138 -8.52 13.27 -6.62
C TYR A 138 -9.49 12.32 -7.35
N GLY A 139 -9.58 12.52 -8.67
CA GLY A 139 -10.33 11.65 -9.59
C GLY A 139 -9.77 10.23 -9.67
N GLU A 140 -10.40 9.37 -10.47
CA GLU A 140 -9.85 8.03 -10.74
C GLU A 140 -8.51 8.14 -11.49
N PRO A 141 -7.49 7.33 -11.13
CA PRO A 141 -6.29 7.16 -11.94
C PRO A 141 -6.64 6.71 -13.36
N TYR A 142 -5.81 7.08 -14.35
CA TYR A 142 -6.09 6.82 -15.76
C TYR A 142 -6.39 5.34 -16.05
N HIS A 143 -5.61 4.42 -15.47
CA HIS A 143 -5.76 2.98 -15.65
C HIS A 143 -6.58 2.29 -14.56
N TYR A 144 -7.39 3.03 -13.78
CA TYR A 144 -8.17 2.48 -12.67
C TYR A 144 -9.02 1.26 -13.06
N ARG A 145 -9.57 1.23 -14.28
CA ARG A 145 -10.47 0.15 -14.75
C ARG A 145 -9.75 -0.94 -15.54
N THR A 146 -8.61 -0.63 -16.13
CA THR A 146 -7.93 -1.49 -17.11
C THR A 146 -6.68 -2.16 -16.57
N TYR A 147 -6.00 -1.55 -15.59
CA TYR A 147 -4.75 -2.08 -15.07
C TYR A 147 -4.95 -3.44 -14.39
N CYS A 148 -4.16 -4.45 -14.73
CA CYS A 148 -4.34 -5.84 -14.28
C CYS A 148 -3.09 -6.46 -13.65
N GLY A 149 -2.11 -5.66 -13.24
CA GLY A 149 -0.90 -6.14 -12.58
C GLY A 149 0.33 -6.22 -13.50
N ALA A 150 0.25 -5.54 -14.65
CA ALA A 150 1.16 -5.75 -15.76
C ALA A 150 2.56 -5.16 -15.53
N HIS A 151 2.86 -4.47 -14.42
CA HIS A 151 4.18 -3.90 -14.10
C HIS A 151 4.87 -4.60 -12.91
N TYR A 152 4.29 -5.68 -12.41
CA TYR A 152 4.86 -6.41 -11.27
C TYR A 152 6.20 -7.06 -11.64
N ARG A 153 7.25 -6.82 -10.84
CA ARG A 153 8.64 -7.19 -11.17
C ARG A 153 8.89 -8.66 -11.56
N PRO A 154 8.24 -9.66 -10.96
CA PRO A 154 8.35 -11.04 -11.43
C PRO A 154 7.98 -11.25 -12.91
N TYR A 155 7.20 -10.34 -13.51
CA TYR A 155 6.91 -10.35 -14.94
C TYR A 155 7.97 -9.63 -15.80
N PHE A 156 8.95 -8.95 -15.18
CA PHE A 156 10.01 -8.17 -15.84
C PHE A 156 11.41 -8.59 -15.41
N HIS A 157 11.70 -9.89 -15.36
CA HIS A 157 13.02 -10.40 -14.98
C HIS A 157 13.53 -9.85 -13.63
N HIS A 158 12.62 -9.58 -12.69
CA HIS A 158 12.90 -8.97 -11.39
C HIS A 158 13.50 -7.54 -11.45
N ALA A 159 13.35 -6.86 -12.60
CA ALA A 159 13.69 -5.45 -12.76
C ALA A 159 12.46 -4.55 -12.56
N SER A 160 12.69 -3.33 -12.07
CA SER A 160 11.64 -2.32 -11.99
C SER A 160 11.24 -1.83 -13.38
N TYR A 161 9.95 -1.90 -13.71
CA TYR A 161 9.38 -1.25 -14.90
C TYR A 161 9.65 0.27 -14.89
N TYR A 162 9.56 0.89 -13.70
CA TYR A 162 9.66 2.34 -13.51
C TYR A 162 11.09 2.88 -13.57
N ARG A 163 12.12 2.01 -13.52
CA ARG A 163 13.52 2.41 -13.69
C ARG A 163 13.84 2.87 -15.11
N ALA A 164 13.17 2.32 -16.12
CA ALA A 164 13.43 2.62 -17.53
C ALA A 164 12.75 3.91 -18.03
N GLY A 165 11.83 4.49 -17.24
CA GLY A 165 11.03 5.67 -17.60
C GLY A 165 11.71 7.03 -17.42
N THR A 166 13.04 7.07 -17.22
CA THR A 166 13.81 8.33 -17.16
C THR A 166 14.52 8.59 -18.49
N ILE A 167 13.74 8.86 -19.56
CA ILE A 167 14.26 9.44 -20.80
C ILE A 167 13.45 10.67 -21.15
#